data_AF-A0AAW8AJP7-F1
#
_entry.id   AF-A0AAW8AJP7-F1
#
_cell.length_a   1.000
_cell.length_b   1.000
_cell.length_c   1.000
_cell.angle_alpha   90.00
_cell.angle_beta   90.00
_cell.angle_gamma   90.00
#
_symmetry.space_group_name_H-M   'P 1'
#
loop_
_entity.id
_entity.type
_entity.pdbx_description
1 polymer ?
#
loop_
_entity_poly.entity_id
_entity_poly.type
_entity_poly.pdbx_seq_one_letter_code
_entity_poly.pdbx_strand_id
1 'polypeptide(L)'
;RSGRNRLVNVDLQGEGENGRRDQDYPALYRRMLPELDLVLWVIKAYDRALTVDEQFWHGVMQPYRQQVLFVINQADKIEPCHECD
;
A
#
# COMPACT_ATOMS: atom_id res chain seq x y z
N ARG A 1 -14.52 -22.08 22.98
CA ARG A 1 -14.96 -20.66 22.97
C ARG A 1 -14.74 -20.15 21.55
N SER A 2 -15.78 -20.05 20.73
CA SER A 2 -15.65 -19.48 19.38
C SER A 2 -15.62 -17.95 19.52
N GLY A 3 -14.44 -17.36 19.38
CA GLY A 3 -14.27 -15.91 19.36
C GLY A 3 -14.75 -15.35 18.03
N ARG A 4 -15.55 -14.28 18.06
CA ARG A 4 -15.94 -13.54 16.86
C ARG A 4 -14.74 -12.72 16.36
N ASN A 5 -13.91 -13.32 15.52
CA ASN A 5 -12.89 -12.58 14.78
C ASN A 5 -13.58 -11.93 13.59
N ARG A 6 -13.56 -10.59 13.52
CA ARG A 6 -14.13 -9.81 12.43
C ARG A 6 -13.00 -9.09 11.71
N LEU A 7 -12.94 -9.26 10.39
CA LEU A 7 -12.09 -8.48 9.50
C LEU A 7 -12.99 -7.57 8.68
N VAL A 8 -12.65 -6.29 8.60
CA VAL A 8 -13.28 -5.32 7.70
C VAL A 8 -12.19 -4.85 6.74
N ASN A 9 -12.45 -4.96 5.44
CA ASN A 9 -11.52 -4.51 4.42
C ASN A 9 -12.01 -3.18 3.84
N VAL A 10 -11.08 -2.24 3.67
CA VAL A 10 -11.29 -0.94 3.09
C VAL A 10 -10.30 -0.79 1.95
N ASP A 11 -10.82 -0.63 0.73
CA ASP A 11 -10.00 -0.40 -0.45
C ASP A 11 -9.80 1.10 -0.65
N LEU A 12 -8.54 1.55 -0.65
CA LEU A 12 -8.15 2.93 -0.88
C LEU A 12 -7.57 3.06 -2.29
N GLN A 13 -7.92 4.13 -3.00
CA GLN A 13 -7.43 4.35 -4.36
C GLN A 13 -5.91 4.52 -4.38
N GLY A 14 -5.26 4.04 -5.45
CA GLY A 14 -3.83 4.18 -5.64
C GLY A 14 -3.42 5.64 -5.90
N GLU A 15 -2.28 6.04 -5.34
CA GLU A 15 -1.66 7.33 -5.61
C GLU A 15 -1.11 7.36 -7.04
N GLY A 16 -1.22 8.51 -7.73
CA GLY A 16 -0.68 8.70 -9.07
C GLY A 16 -1.57 8.21 -10.22
N GLU A 17 -2.76 7.66 -9.92
CA GLU A 17 -3.72 7.26 -10.96
C GLU A 17 -4.43 8.46 -11.61
N ASN A 18 -4.53 9.61 -10.93
CA ASN A 18 -5.16 10.81 -11.46
C ASN A 18 -4.57 12.09 -10.84
N GLY A 19 -3.62 12.72 -11.53
CA GLY A 19 -2.90 13.93 -11.06
C GLY A 19 -3.76 15.14 -10.64
N ARG A 20 -5.06 15.19 -11.00
CA ARG A 20 -6.01 16.21 -10.49
C ARG A 20 -6.61 15.87 -9.12
N ARG A 21 -6.67 14.59 -8.73
CA ARG A 21 -7.23 14.07 -7.47
C ARG A 21 -6.15 13.76 -6.42
N ASP A 22 -4.89 13.66 -6.84
CA ASP A 22 -3.75 13.43 -5.95
C ASP A 22 -3.57 14.51 -4.87
N GLN A 23 -4.18 15.70 -5.03
CA GLN A 23 -4.16 16.75 -4.02
C GLN A 23 -5.06 16.43 -2.80
N ASP A 24 -6.10 15.62 -3.00
CA ASP A 24 -7.10 15.33 -1.96
C ASP A 24 -6.78 14.05 -1.18
N TYR A 25 -5.99 13.14 -1.76
CA TYR A 25 -5.65 11.86 -1.10
C TYR A 25 -4.86 12.01 0.20
N PRO A 26 -3.87 12.90 0.32
CA PRO A 26 -3.19 13.10 1.59
C PRO A 26 -4.14 13.48 2.74
N ALA A 27 -5.20 14.23 2.46
CA ALA A 27 -6.21 14.57 3.46
C ALA A 27 -7.12 13.37 3.79
N LEU A 28 -7.54 12.62 2.76
CA LEU A 28 -8.34 11.40 2.94
C LEU A 28 -7.59 10.37 3.80
N TYR A 29 -6.35 10.06 3.46
CA TYR A 29 -5.53 9.08 4.17
C TYR A 29 -5.28 9.51 5.62
N ARG A 30 -4.93 10.78 5.87
CA ARG A 30 -4.77 11.27 7.25
C ARG A 30 -6.02 11.16 8.10
N ARG A 31 -7.22 11.23 7.49
CA ARG A 31 -8.48 11.00 8.19
C ARG A 31 -8.75 9.52 8.47
N MET A 32 -8.32 8.63 7.57
CA MET A 32 -8.66 7.21 7.63
C MET A 32 -7.65 6.35 8.40
N LEU A 33 -6.36 6.61 8.23
CA LEU A 33 -5.28 5.82 8.84
C LEU A 33 -5.37 5.66 10.37
N PRO A 34 -5.84 6.65 11.15
CA PRO A 34 -6.03 6.47 12.60
C PRO A 34 -7.07 5.39 12.98
N GLU A 35 -7.98 5.06 12.08
CA GLU A 35 -9.06 4.08 12.31
C GLU A 35 -8.68 2.66 11.85
N LEU A 36 -7.50 2.49 11.25
CA LEU A 36 -7.05 1.21 10.68
C LEU A 36 -6.07 0.50 11.60
N ASP A 37 -6.32 -0.79 11.86
CA ASP A 37 -5.41 -1.64 12.63
C ASP A 37 -4.20 -2.12 11.78
N LEU A 38 -4.39 -2.25 10.47
CA LEU A 38 -3.39 -2.75 9.53
C LEU A 38 -3.59 -2.12 8.15
N VAL A 39 -2.49 -1.74 7.51
CA VAL A 39 -2.43 -1.24 6.13
C VAL A 39 -1.60 -2.20 5.30
N LEU A 40 -2.18 -2.70 4.21
CA LEU A 40 -1.47 -3.51 3.23
C LEU A 40 -0.97 -2.58 2.11
N TRP A 41 0.33 -2.34 2.06
CA TRP A 41 0.95 -1.56 0.99
C TRP A 41 1.38 -2.48 -0.13
N VAL A 42 0.60 -2.51 -1.21
CA VAL A 42 0.84 -3.42 -2.33
C VAL A 42 1.79 -2.79 -3.35
N ILE A 43 2.95 -3.40 -3.55
CA ILE A 43 3.94 -3.00 -4.56
C ILE A 43 3.98 -4.06 -5.65
N LYS A 44 3.86 -3.66 -6.92
CA LYS A 44 3.98 -4.58 -8.06
C LYS A 44 5.45 -4.89 -8.30
N ALA A 45 5.82 -6.17 -8.34
CA ALA A 45 7.21 -6.60 -8.37
C ALA A 45 7.97 -6.22 -9.66
N TYR A 46 7.25 -6.12 -10.80
CA TYR A 46 7.81 -5.70 -12.08
C TYR A 46 7.84 -4.17 -12.26
N ASP A 47 7.08 -3.42 -11.45
CA ASP A 47 6.97 -1.98 -11.58
C ASP A 47 8.13 -1.29 -10.85
N ARG A 48 8.86 -0.43 -11.58
CA ARG A 48 10.03 0.30 -11.06
C ARG A 48 9.72 1.77 -10.79
N ALA A 49 8.50 2.23 -11.04
CA ALA A 49 8.10 3.63 -10.84
C ALA A 49 7.70 3.89 -9.38
N LEU A 50 8.67 3.90 -8.47
CA LEU A 50 8.43 4.05 -7.02
C LEU A 50 8.48 5.50 -6.52
N THR A 51 8.77 6.48 -7.38
CA THR A 51 8.97 7.87 -6.94
C THR A 51 7.72 8.48 -6.30
N VAL A 52 6.53 8.17 -6.82
CA VAL A 52 5.26 8.66 -6.26
C VAL A 52 5.01 8.00 -4.90
N ASP A 53 5.22 6.69 -4.80
CA ASP A 53 5.11 5.95 -3.54
C ASP A 53 6.07 6.48 -2.47
N GLU A 54 7.32 6.78 -2.83
CA GLU A 54 8.32 7.31 -1.90
C GLU A 54 7.92 8.69 -1.36
N GLN A 55 7.47 9.59 -2.24
CA GLN A 55 6.99 10.90 -1.83
C GLN A 55 5.78 10.79 -0.89
N PHE A 56 4.85 9.89 -1.21
CA PHE A 56 3.67 9.66 -0.37
C PHE A 56 4.05 9.03 0.98
N TRP A 57 5.02 8.11 0.97
CA TRP A 57 5.56 7.50 2.18
C TRP A 57 6.06 8.56 3.16
N HIS A 58 6.92 9.46 2.68
CA HIS A 58 7.48 10.53 3.50
C HIS A 58 6.45 11.60 3.88
N GLY A 59 5.49 11.91 3.01
CA GLY A 59 4.51 12.97 3.25
C GLY A 59 3.32 12.59 4.12
N VAL A 60 2.91 11.32 4.12
CA VAL A 60 1.64 10.87 4.74
C VAL A 60 1.84 9.69 5.67
N MET A 61 2.59 8.68 5.23
CA MET A 61 2.52 7.34 5.84
C MET A 61 3.54 7.11 6.94
N GLN A 62 4.62 7.89 6.99
CA GLN A 62 5.68 7.76 7.98
C GLN A 62 5.20 7.70 9.45
N PRO A 63 4.24 8.53 9.89
CA PRO A 63 3.67 8.45 11.25
C PRO A 63 2.99 7.11 11.56
N TYR A 64 2.51 6.43 10.53
CA TYR A 64 1.75 5.18 10.59
C TYR A 64 2.60 3.95 10.20
N ARG A 65 3.93 4.07 10.15
CA ARG A 65 4.82 2.97 9.69
C ARG A 65 4.65 1.63 10.44
N GLN A 66 4.21 1.67 11.70
CA GLN A 66 4.06 0.46 12.53
C GLN A 66 2.84 -0.39 12.16
N GLN A 67 1.84 0.20 11.50
CA GLN A 67 0.63 -0.50 11.02
C GLN A 67 0.76 -0.93 9.55
N VAL A 68 1.93 -0.74 8.90
CA VAL A 68 2.09 -1.05 7.47
C VAL A 68 2.77 -2.41 7.29
N LEU A 69 2.15 -3.25 6.47
CA LEU A 69 2.76 -4.44 5.89
C LEU A 69 2.97 -4.22 4.38
N PHE A 70 4.22 -4.25 3.94
CA PHE A 70 4.54 -4.24 2.51
C PHE A 70 4.26 -5.61 1.89
N VAL A 71 3.49 -5.60 0.80
CA VAL A 71 3.08 -6.80 0.07
C VAL A 71 3.61 -6.68 -1.35
N ILE A 72 4.55 -7.56 -1.70
CA ILE A 72 5.06 -7.66 -3.07
C ILE A 72 4.11 -8.55 -3.88
N ASN A 73 3.45 -7.96 -4.88
CA ASN A 73 2.47 -8.64 -5.73
C ASN A 73 3.01 -8.84 -7.14
N GLN A 74 2.44 -9.79 -7.89
CA GLN A 74 2.83 -10.13 -9.26
C GLN A 74 4.31 -10.57 -9.38
N ALA A 75 4.78 -11.33 -8.39
CA ALA A 75 6.15 -11.86 -8.38
C ALA A 75 6.44 -12.80 -9.57
N ASP A 76 5.41 -13.45 -10.11
CA ASP A 76 5.44 -14.29 -11.31
C ASP A 76 5.85 -13.52 -12.59
N LYS A 77 5.70 -12.18 -12.58
CA LYS A 77 6.05 -11.32 -13.71
C LYS A 77 7.47 -10.78 -13.67
N ILE A 78 8.20 -11.03 -12.59
CA ILE A 78 9.64 -10.83 -12.61
C ILE A 78 10.19 -11.90 -13.55
N GLU A 79 10.95 -11.50 -14.58
CA GLU A 79 11.65 -12.47 -15.44
C GLU A 79 12.35 -13.52 -14.56
N PRO A 80 12.30 -14.80 -14.92
CA PRO A 80 12.81 -15.85 -14.06
C PRO A 80 14.27 -15.55 -13.69
N CYS A 81 14.59 -15.60 -12.41
CA CYS A 81 15.92 -16.00 -12.01
C CYS A 81 16.11 -17.38 -12.65
N HIS A 82 16.79 -17.41 -13.81
CA HIS A 82 17.23 -18.65 -14.41
C HIS A 82 17.95 -19.47 -13.33
N GLU A 83 17.64 -20.77 -13.27
CA GLU A 83 18.30 -21.80 -12.46
C GLU A 83 17.80 -21.95 -11.01
N CYS A 84 16.69 -22.66 -10.86
CA CYS A 84 16.55 -23.67 -9.80
C CYS A 84 16.15 -25.00 -10.45
N ASP A 85 17.03 -25.47 -11.34
CA ASP A 85 17.24 -26.88 -11.66
C ASP A 85 18.66 -27.25 -11.18
#